data_AF-A0A367K1M6-F1
#
_entry.id   AF-A0A367K1M6-F1
#
_cell.length_a   1.000
_cell.length_b   1.000
_cell.length_c   1.000
_cell.angle_alpha   90.00
_cell.angle_beta   90.00
_cell.angle_gamma   90.00
#
_symmetry.space_group_name_H-M   'P 1'
#
loop_
_entity.id
_entity.type
_entity.pdbx_description
1 polymer ?
#
loop_
_entity_poly.entity_id
_entity_poly.type
_entity_poly.pdbx_seq_one_letter_code
_entity_poly.pdbx_strand_id
1 'polypeptide(L)'
;MRQKAIRFFANMVHAIPVERPQDLAEAGKGRIQLLNSKTDPLRITGIDTKFTQQLRPTDSIVLPRSSGKLQVTKVISDTELLISEQIKDRRALEFLVKEGGTAYKCLPHIDQDTVYERVYSELNNGQCITIFPEGGSHDRVEMLPLKAGVTIMALGAMAKYPGLDVKIVPCGLNYFHAHKFRSRAVIEFGKPITISPDLVEQFKKGGQAKREACSSLLDTIFYALKSVTVNTPNEQTLMVIQAARRLYKPAHRRLHIAQVVDLNRRFVIGYNLYKDDPRVIDLQQKVLAYNQLLKYNGLKDHQVPEITIRKWRTFFLLCYRIMILTVWGLLSFPGSILNLPIVTTAKLISMKKAKEALASSSVKVRARDVLATWKLLVGLVLIPSFYGLYTLVIFWLCLKADYISWPQKILFPAITWTLLPFVSYASMRFAENGIEVFKSLRPLYVALIDPDSSAHLREIREKLSEDITKVINEIGPLVFSDFDPNNVFRSDSTSKESVSELGSGGRTFSQVANEFLTGTAKVLMDDTNIFNWTRQEVEDLTASESEDDLLYLLDKEGSLQTTTSASETENFYSEKRRRNRSKSSRRAKLA
;
A
#
# COMPACT_ATOMS: atom_id res chain seq x y z
N MET A 1 -1.61 -11.19 24.03
CA MET A 1 -2.76 -10.49 23.39
C MET A 1 -3.93 -10.42 24.36
N ARG A 2 -4.37 -9.21 24.75
CA ARG A 2 -5.40 -9.00 25.77
C ARG A 2 -6.85 -9.14 25.27
N GLN A 3 -7.11 -8.87 23.98
CA GLN A 3 -8.44 -9.01 23.40
C GLN A 3 -8.73 -10.48 23.04
N LYS A 4 -9.72 -11.09 23.71
CA LYS A 4 -10.04 -12.52 23.58
C LYS A 4 -10.34 -12.94 22.12
N ALA A 5 -11.14 -12.16 21.40
CA ALA A 5 -11.48 -12.44 20.02
C ALA A 5 -10.24 -12.41 19.09
N ILE A 6 -9.39 -11.37 19.21
CA ILE A 6 -8.16 -11.27 18.43
C ILE A 6 -7.21 -12.43 18.76
N ARG A 7 -7.08 -12.78 20.05
CA ARG A 7 -6.25 -13.90 20.48
C ARG A 7 -6.70 -15.22 19.86
N PHE A 8 -8.01 -15.46 19.77
CA PHE A 8 -8.56 -16.67 19.17
C PHE A 8 -8.14 -16.81 17.70
N PHE A 9 -8.37 -15.78 16.88
CA PHE A 9 -7.99 -15.81 15.46
C PHE A 9 -6.47 -15.82 15.26
N ALA A 10 -5.72 -15.09 16.08
CA ALA A 10 -4.25 -15.07 16.00
C ALA A 10 -3.62 -16.44 16.32
N ASN A 11 -4.21 -17.19 17.26
CA ASN A 11 -3.76 -18.54 17.58
C ASN A 11 -3.99 -19.52 16.41
N MET A 12 -5.07 -19.34 15.62
CA MET A 12 -5.36 -20.19 14.46
C MET A 12 -4.32 -20.04 13.34
N VAL A 13 -3.62 -18.91 13.28
CA VAL A 13 -2.57 -18.62 12.30
C VAL A 13 -1.16 -18.69 12.90
N HIS A 14 -1.01 -19.30 14.09
CA HIS A 14 0.26 -19.47 14.80
C HIS A 14 1.06 -18.16 15.00
N ALA A 15 0.38 -17.03 15.21
CA ALA A 15 1.05 -15.75 15.40
C ALA A 15 1.81 -15.69 16.74
N ILE A 16 3.05 -15.18 16.70
CA ILE A 16 3.84 -14.88 17.91
C ILE A 16 3.29 -13.59 18.55
N PRO A 17 2.79 -13.64 19.81
CA PRO A 17 2.22 -12.46 20.45
C PRO A 17 3.33 -11.47 20.83
N VAL A 18 3.21 -10.23 20.34
CA VAL A 18 4.12 -9.13 20.69
C VAL A 18 3.32 -8.04 21.40
N GLU A 19 3.77 -7.62 22.57
CA GLU A 19 3.21 -6.47 23.28
C GLU A 19 4.07 -5.23 23.03
N ARG A 20 3.44 -4.10 22.64
CA ARG A 20 4.14 -2.85 22.41
C ARG A 20 3.92 -1.92 23.60
N PRO A 21 4.96 -1.25 24.13
CA PRO A 21 4.81 -0.31 25.25
C PRO A 21 3.81 0.82 24.97
N GLN A 22 3.68 1.21 23.70
CA GLN A 22 2.76 2.25 23.24
C GLN A 22 1.28 1.83 23.39
N ASP A 23 0.98 0.54 23.27
CA ASP A 23 -0.38 0.02 23.39
C ASP A 23 -0.83 -0.07 24.87
N LEU A 24 0.12 -0.04 25.81
CA LEU A 24 -0.10 -0.04 27.26
C LEU A 24 0.09 1.35 27.89
N ALA A 25 0.24 2.39 27.06
CA ALA A 25 0.49 3.73 27.56
C ALA A 25 -0.75 4.29 28.27
N GLU A 26 -0.59 4.62 29.55
CA GLU A 26 -1.65 5.22 30.37
C GLU A 26 -1.40 6.72 30.59
N ALA A 27 -2.47 7.49 30.78
CA ALA A 27 -2.33 8.90 31.13
C ALA A 27 -1.81 9.02 32.57
N GLY A 28 -0.74 9.78 32.76
CA GLY A 28 -0.24 10.12 34.09
C GLY A 28 -1.26 10.99 34.84
N LYS A 29 -1.43 10.74 36.13
CA LYS A 29 -2.20 11.60 37.04
C LYS A 29 -1.33 12.79 37.42
N GLY A 30 -1.93 13.98 37.45
CA GLY A 30 -1.22 15.22 37.75
C GLY A 30 -0.39 15.75 36.57
N ARG A 31 0.60 16.56 36.89
CA ARG A 31 1.49 17.21 35.92
C ARG A 31 2.94 17.12 36.38
N ILE A 32 3.88 17.19 35.44
CA ILE A 32 5.31 17.12 35.74
C ILE A 32 6.03 18.40 35.31
N GLN A 33 7.05 18.76 36.08
CA GLN A 33 7.88 19.94 35.87
C GLN A 33 9.34 19.62 36.20
N LEU A 34 10.24 20.36 35.56
CA LEU A 34 11.66 20.41 35.90
C LEU A 34 11.94 21.77 36.54
N LEU A 35 11.85 21.85 37.86
CA LEU A 35 12.06 23.11 38.61
C LEU A 35 13.53 23.56 38.56
N ASN A 36 14.47 22.62 38.65
CA ASN A 36 15.89 22.89 38.89
C ASN A 36 16.78 22.44 37.72
N SER A 37 16.55 22.98 36.52
CA SER A 37 17.27 22.52 35.30
C SER A 37 18.79 22.71 35.33
N LYS A 38 19.31 23.63 36.16
CA LYS A 38 20.76 23.91 36.29
C LYS A 38 21.43 23.19 37.46
N THR A 39 20.70 22.93 38.54
CA THR A 39 21.26 22.37 39.79
C THR A 39 20.96 20.88 39.95
N ASP A 40 19.81 20.39 39.47
CA ASP A 40 19.45 18.97 39.50
C ASP A 40 18.69 18.59 38.20
N PRO A 41 19.39 18.44 37.07
CA PRO A 41 18.76 18.24 35.75
C PRO A 41 18.09 16.86 35.58
N LEU A 42 18.28 15.95 36.53
CA LEU A 42 17.77 14.57 36.47
C LEU A 42 16.54 14.36 37.36
N ARG A 43 16.15 15.34 38.18
CA ARG A 43 15.00 15.21 39.07
C ARG A 43 13.77 15.88 38.50
N ILE A 44 12.71 15.10 38.30
CA ILE A 44 11.40 15.59 37.89
C ILE A 44 10.50 15.72 39.12
N THR A 45 9.86 16.87 39.24
CA THR A 45 8.89 17.19 40.28
C THR A 45 7.48 17.16 39.70
N GLY A 46 6.57 16.51 40.40
CA GLY A 46 5.17 16.35 40.03
C GLY A 46 4.25 17.24 40.88
N ILE A 47 3.16 17.69 40.25
CA ILE A 47 2.05 18.43 40.85
C ILE A 47 0.83 17.51 40.80
N ASP A 48 0.26 17.16 41.95
CA ASP A 48 -0.86 16.21 42.09
C ASP A 48 -0.62 14.83 41.44
N THR A 49 0.64 14.39 41.43
CA THR A 49 1.06 13.12 40.84
C THR A 49 0.96 11.97 41.85
N LYS A 50 0.89 10.74 41.33
CA LYS A 50 0.94 9.49 42.12
C LYS A 50 1.95 8.52 41.54
N PHE A 51 3.22 8.93 41.51
CA PHE A 51 4.26 8.17 40.82
C PHE A 51 4.45 6.76 41.37
N THR A 52 4.30 6.53 42.68
CA THR A 52 4.50 5.20 43.28
C THR A 52 3.46 4.18 42.80
N GLN A 53 2.27 4.65 42.40
CA GLN A 53 1.18 3.80 41.90
C GLN A 53 1.24 3.61 40.37
N GLN A 54 1.78 4.57 39.63
CA GLN A 54 1.71 4.60 38.16
C GLN A 54 3.02 4.25 37.45
N LEU A 55 4.16 4.30 38.14
CA LEU A 55 5.48 4.13 37.53
C LEU A 55 6.34 3.18 38.37
N ARG A 56 7.07 2.32 37.68
CA ARG A 56 8.12 1.48 38.25
C ARG A 56 9.49 1.94 37.75
N PRO A 57 10.58 1.63 38.49
CA PRO A 57 11.93 1.75 37.95
C PRO A 57 12.01 1.03 36.59
N THR A 58 12.66 1.64 35.59
CA THR A 58 12.74 1.24 34.17
C THR A 58 11.58 1.67 33.25
N ASP A 59 10.44 2.09 33.80
CA ASP A 59 9.34 2.63 33.00
C ASP A 59 9.75 3.94 32.32
N SER A 60 8.98 4.36 31.31
CA SER A 60 9.28 5.58 30.56
C SER A 60 8.11 6.56 30.60
N ILE A 61 8.42 7.85 30.64
CA ILE A 61 7.46 8.94 30.54
C ILE A 61 7.54 9.55 29.15
N VAL A 62 6.40 9.75 28.51
CA VAL A 62 6.30 10.43 27.21
C VAL A 62 5.63 11.79 27.37
N LEU A 63 6.28 12.81 26.83
CA LEU A 63 5.80 14.19 26.85
C LEU A 63 4.77 14.45 25.73
N PRO A 64 3.93 15.50 25.84
CA PRO A 64 2.92 15.83 24.84
C PRO A 64 3.53 16.07 23.46
N ARG A 65 2.77 15.75 22.41
CA ARG A 65 3.18 15.92 21.00
C ARG A 65 4.47 15.17 20.63
N SER A 66 4.77 14.07 21.32
CA SER A 66 5.98 13.26 21.09
C SER A 66 7.28 14.08 21.21
N SER A 67 7.27 15.10 22.08
CA SER A 67 8.39 16.03 22.28
C SER A 67 9.56 15.44 23.07
N GLY A 68 9.42 14.22 23.59
CA GLY A 68 10.50 13.52 24.27
C GLY A 68 10.02 12.27 25.00
N LYS A 69 10.94 11.33 25.21
CA LYS A 69 10.76 10.12 26.04
C LYS A 69 11.83 10.14 27.13
N LEU A 70 11.42 9.98 28.39
CA LEU A 70 12.28 10.04 29.57
C LEU A 70 12.22 8.68 30.27
N GLN A 71 13.36 8.02 30.46
CA GLN A 71 13.38 6.74 31.19
C GLN A 71 13.55 7.00 32.68
N VAL A 72 12.71 6.36 33.49
CA VAL A 72 12.68 6.49 34.95
C VAL A 72 13.71 5.53 35.54
N THR A 73 14.67 6.07 36.27
CA THR A 73 15.68 5.28 36.98
C THR A 73 15.16 4.87 38.36
N LYS A 74 14.58 5.84 39.09
CA LYS A 74 14.11 5.63 40.46
C LYS A 74 12.92 6.53 40.75
N VAL A 75 11.88 5.98 41.37
CA VAL A 75 10.78 6.76 41.94
C VAL A 75 11.15 7.04 43.41
N ILE A 76 11.20 8.32 43.80
CA ILE A 76 11.56 8.72 45.17
C ILE A 76 10.29 8.82 46.02
N SER A 77 9.26 9.48 45.50
CA SER A 77 7.98 9.69 46.16
C SER A 77 6.86 9.84 45.11
N ASP A 78 5.62 10.05 45.55
CA ASP A 78 4.51 10.33 44.63
C ASP A 78 4.68 11.62 43.81
N THR A 79 5.56 12.51 44.25
CA THR A 79 5.84 13.82 43.65
C THR A 79 7.26 13.94 43.08
N GLU A 80 8.15 12.99 43.32
CA GLU A 80 9.54 13.07 42.84
C GLU A 80 10.02 11.77 42.20
N LEU A 81 10.67 11.89 41.05
CA LEU A 81 11.35 10.80 40.36
C LEU A 81 12.66 11.25 39.71
N LEU A 82 13.54 10.29 39.47
CA LEU A 82 14.81 10.47 38.77
C LEU A 82 14.76 9.85 37.38
N ILE A 83 15.31 10.56 36.40
CA ILE A 83 15.48 10.08 35.03
C ILE A 83 16.91 9.60 34.76
N SER A 84 17.09 8.80 33.71
CA SER A 84 18.37 8.17 33.37
C SER A 84 19.36 9.11 32.71
N GLU A 85 18.88 10.06 31.92
CA GLU A 85 19.71 10.97 31.14
C GLU A 85 19.19 12.40 31.21
N GLN A 86 20.11 13.37 31.13
CA GLN A 86 19.77 14.77 31.06
C GLN A 86 19.02 15.08 29.75
N ILE A 87 17.96 15.88 29.86
CA ILE A 87 17.15 16.30 28.72
C ILE A 87 17.94 17.29 27.86
N LYS A 88 18.35 16.85 26.67
CA LYS A 88 19.09 17.68 25.69
C LYS A 88 18.18 18.40 24.70
N ASP A 89 16.96 17.91 24.49
CA ASP A 89 16.03 18.46 23.52
C ASP A 89 15.36 19.75 24.05
N ARG A 90 15.52 20.85 23.30
CA ARG A 90 14.93 22.16 23.64
C ARG A 90 13.42 22.10 23.78
N ARG A 91 12.73 21.33 22.94
CA ARG A 91 11.26 21.22 22.98
C ARG A 91 10.78 20.53 24.25
N ALA A 92 11.47 19.46 24.66
CA ALA A 92 11.16 18.77 25.91
C ALA A 92 11.37 19.69 27.12
N LEU A 93 12.44 20.49 27.11
CA LEU A 93 12.72 21.48 28.17
C LEU A 93 11.64 22.57 28.25
N GLU A 94 11.19 23.12 27.12
CA GLU A 94 10.11 24.12 27.11
C GLU A 94 8.82 23.60 27.76
N PHE A 95 8.45 22.35 27.49
CA PHE A 95 7.29 21.73 28.15
C PHE A 95 7.52 21.53 29.64
N LEU A 96 8.70 21.09 30.05
CA LEU A 96 8.98 20.76 31.44
C LEU A 96 9.25 21.99 32.32
N VAL A 97 9.65 23.12 31.76
CA VAL A 97 9.90 24.36 32.53
C VAL A 97 8.64 25.22 32.69
N LYS A 98 7.58 24.94 31.92
CA LYS A 98 6.34 25.71 31.92
C LYS A 98 5.70 25.82 33.31
N GLU A 99 5.34 27.05 33.70
CA GLU A 99 4.60 27.32 34.94
C GLU A 99 3.23 26.62 34.91
N GLY A 100 2.96 25.79 35.91
CA GLY A 100 1.76 24.95 36.00
C GLY A 100 1.91 23.52 35.47
N GLY A 101 3.13 23.10 35.11
CA GLY A 101 3.48 21.72 34.78
C GLY A 101 2.89 21.20 33.46
N THR A 102 3.40 20.05 33.03
CA THR A 102 3.03 19.39 31.76
C THR A 102 2.36 18.04 31.99
N ALA A 103 1.31 17.75 31.22
CA ALA A 103 0.68 16.44 31.20
C ALA A 103 1.62 15.40 30.58
N TYR A 104 1.55 14.15 31.04
CA TYR A 104 2.46 13.10 30.62
C TYR A 104 1.75 11.76 30.45
N LYS A 105 2.40 10.82 29.76
CA LYS A 105 1.94 9.42 29.66
C LYS A 105 2.98 8.49 30.25
N CYS A 106 2.53 7.49 31.00
CA CYS A 106 3.35 6.43 31.55
C CYS A 106 3.38 5.27 30.54
N LEU A 107 4.58 4.87 30.13
CA LEU A 107 4.82 3.71 29.27
C LEU A 107 5.55 2.65 30.10
N PRO A 108 4.94 1.48 30.34
CA PRO A 108 5.61 0.43 31.07
C PRO A 108 6.78 -0.14 30.27
N HIS A 109 7.84 -0.56 30.98
CA HIS A 109 8.89 -1.37 30.38
C HIS A 109 8.33 -2.75 30.03
N ILE A 110 8.60 -3.21 28.81
CA ILE A 110 8.23 -4.56 28.35
C ILE A 110 9.53 -5.29 28.03
N ASP A 111 9.70 -6.44 28.69
CA ASP A 111 10.80 -7.35 28.39
C ASP A 111 10.58 -8.01 27.03
N GLN A 112 11.52 -7.75 26.10
CA GLN A 112 11.48 -8.27 24.74
C GLN A 112 12.14 -9.64 24.63
N ASP A 113 12.85 -10.11 25.66
CA ASP A 113 13.63 -11.34 25.61
C ASP A 113 12.73 -12.56 25.39
N THR A 114 11.56 -12.58 26.03
CA THR A 114 10.54 -13.62 25.84
C THR A 114 10.08 -13.78 24.38
N VAL A 115 10.00 -12.68 23.63
CA VAL A 115 9.63 -12.71 22.20
C VAL A 115 10.77 -13.26 21.37
N TYR A 116 12.00 -12.80 21.64
CA TYR A 116 13.19 -13.29 20.93
C TYR A 116 13.43 -14.78 21.18
N GLU A 117 13.29 -15.24 22.42
CA GLU A 117 13.44 -16.66 22.75
C GLU A 117 12.47 -17.54 21.98
N ARG A 118 11.21 -17.09 21.86
CA ARG A 118 10.19 -17.81 21.08
C ARG A 118 10.53 -17.81 19.59
N VAL A 119 10.98 -16.68 19.04
CA VAL A 119 11.45 -16.61 17.65
C VAL A 119 12.60 -17.60 17.42
N TYR A 120 13.58 -17.66 18.32
CA TYR A 120 14.71 -18.58 18.21
C TYR A 120 14.25 -20.05 18.22
N SER A 121 13.32 -20.41 19.13
CA SER A 121 12.81 -21.78 19.18
C SER A 121 12.04 -22.17 17.92
N GLU A 122 11.19 -21.27 17.39
CA GLU A 122 10.42 -21.57 16.17
C GLU A 122 11.33 -21.74 14.95
N LEU A 123 12.35 -20.89 14.80
CA LEU A 123 13.34 -21.03 13.73
C LEU A 123 14.12 -22.35 13.85
N ASN A 124 14.50 -22.75 15.07
CA ASN A 124 15.17 -24.03 15.30
C ASN A 124 14.26 -25.24 15.02
N ASN A 125 12.94 -25.10 15.21
CA ASN A 125 11.95 -26.12 14.87
C ASN A 125 11.64 -26.19 13.37
N GLY A 126 12.40 -25.49 12.52
CA GLY A 126 12.21 -25.46 11.07
C GLY A 126 10.99 -24.67 10.61
N GLN A 127 10.42 -23.82 11.47
CA GLN A 127 9.28 -22.97 11.12
C GLN A 127 9.76 -21.70 10.38
N CYS A 128 8.83 -21.08 9.64
CA CYS A 128 9.07 -19.83 8.92
C CYS A 128 8.44 -18.65 9.66
N ILE A 129 9.12 -17.50 9.66
CA ILE A 129 8.64 -16.28 10.31
C ILE A 129 8.57 -15.15 9.29
N THR A 130 7.38 -14.55 9.17
CA THR A 130 7.15 -13.33 8.40
C THR A 130 7.25 -12.12 9.32
N ILE A 131 8.09 -11.14 8.95
CA ILE A 131 8.26 -9.90 9.70
C ILE A 131 8.23 -8.68 8.79
N PHE A 132 7.64 -7.59 9.29
CA PHE A 132 7.63 -6.28 8.63
C PHE A 132 8.61 -5.34 9.35
N PRO A 133 9.85 -5.20 8.86
CA PRO A 133 10.94 -4.55 9.61
C PRO A 133 10.75 -3.04 9.82
N GLU A 134 9.88 -2.38 9.05
CA GLU A 134 9.46 -0.98 9.28
C GLU A 134 8.65 -0.82 10.58
N GLY A 135 7.95 -1.88 11.00
CA GLY A 135 7.18 -1.93 12.23
C GLY A 135 5.95 -1.01 12.25
N GLY A 136 5.43 -0.64 11.08
CA GLY A 136 4.21 0.14 10.91
C GLY A 136 3.70 0.05 9.47
N SER A 137 2.42 0.35 9.27
CA SER A 137 1.81 0.46 7.94
C SER A 137 1.63 1.94 7.58
N HIS A 138 1.92 2.30 6.33
CA HIS A 138 1.90 3.67 5.84
C HIS A 138 1.52 3.78 4.36
N ASP A 139 1.10 4.98 3.96
CA ASP A 139 0.75 5.28 2.56
C ASP A 139 1.88 6.00 1.79
N ARG A 140 3.09 6.09 2.37
CA ARG A 140 4.24 6.71 1.70
C ARG A 140 4.73 5.84 0.54
N VAL A 141 5.25 6.49 -0.49
CA VAL A 141 5.82 5.86 -1.69
C VAL A 141 7.20 5.26 -1.41
N GLU A 142 7.89 5.77 -0.39
CA GLU A 142 9.20 5.29 0.05
C GLU A 142 9.07 4.39 1.28
N MET A 143 9.95 3.38 1.35
CA MET A 143 10.12 2.54 2.53
C MET A 143 10.57 3.36 3.75
N LEU A 144 10.06 3.01 4.93
CA LEU A 144 10.53 3.59 6.18
C LEU A 144 11.87 2.97 6.62
N PRO A 145 12.61 3.65 7.52
CA PRO A 145 13.79 3.06 8.14
C PRO A 145 13.46 1.74 8.84
N LEU A 146 14.27 0.72 8.56
CA LEU A 146 14.10 -0.60 9.14
C LEU A 146 14.56 -0.63 10.61
N LYS A 147 13.89 -1.45 11.43
CA LYS A 147 14.27 -1.68 12.82
C LYS A 147 15.22 -2.86 12.94
N ALA A 148 16.24 -2.73 13.78
CA ALA A 148 17.25 -3.77 14.02
C ALA A 148 16.72 -5.07 14.65
N GLY A 149 15.45 -5.12 15.08
CA GLY A 149 14.88 -6.33 15.68
C GLY A 149 14.97 -7.57 14.77
N VAL A 150 14.85 -7.39 13.45
CA VAL A 150 14.98 -8.50 12.48
C VAL A 150 16.36 -9.13 12.48
N THR A 151 17.43 -8.33 12.65
CA THR A 151 18.80 -8.85 12.64
C THR A 151 19.15 -9.53 13.96
N ILE A 152 18.63 -9.00 15.07
CA ILE A 152 18.73 -9.64 16.39
C ILE A 152 18.04 -11.01 16.38
N MET A 153 16.85 -11.11 15.77
CA MET A 153 16.12 -12.38 15.64
C MET A 153 16.93 -13.44 14.88
N ALA A 154 17.47 -13.08 13.72
CA ALA A 154 18.19 -14.03 12.87
C ALA A 154 19.56 -14.41 13.44
N LEU A 155 20.39 -13.43 13.80
CA LEU A 155 21.72 -13.66 14.37
C LEU A 155 21.64 -14.33 15.75
N GLY A 156 20.65 -13.96 16.57
CA GLY A 156 20.43 -14.56 17.87
C GLY A 156 20.03 -16.03 17.80
N ALA A 157 19.19 -16.42 16.83
CA ALA A 157 18.83 -17.83 16.62
C ALA A 157 20.05 -18.67 16.24
N MET A 158 20.84 -18.21 15.27
CA MET A 158 22.08 -18.89 14.83
C MET A 158 23.17 -18.89 15.90
N ALA A 159 23.20 -17.86 16.76
CA ALA A 159 24.13 -17.82 17.88
C ALA A 159 23.77 -18.81 18.98
N LYS A 160 22.47 -19.00 19.27
CA LYS A 160 21.94 -19.90 20.29
C LYS A 160 21.98 -21.37 19.86
N TYR A 161 21.72 -21.67 18.58
CA TYR A 161 21.68 -23.02 18.03
C TYR A 161 22.78 -23.21 16.97
N PRO A 162 23.93 -23.81 17.33
CA PRO A 162 24.99 -24.12 16.37
C PRO A 162 24.50 -25.05 15.26
N GLY A 163 24.84 -24.75 14.01
CA GLY A 163 24.40 -25.52 12.84
C GLY A 163 23.08 -25.07 12.22
N LEU A 164 22.36 -24.14 12.85
CA LEU A 164 21.16 -23.53 12.27
C LEU A 164 21.54 -22.55 11.15
N ASP A 165 21.00 -22.74 9.95
CA ASP A 165 21.24 -21.90 8.77
C ASP A 165 19.97 -21.11 8.41
N VAL A 166 19.79 -19.96 9.07
CA VAL A 166 18.62 -19.09 8.82
C VAL A 166 18.81 -18.35 7.49
N LYS A 167 17.84 -18.49 6.58
CA LYS A 167 17.76 -17.71 5.34
C LYS A 167 16.77 -16.57 5.47
N ILE A 168 17.12 -15.41 4.92
CA ILE A 168 16.22 -14.24 4.86
C ILE A 168 15.77 -14.05 3.43
N VAL A 169 14.47 -14.16 3.16
CA VAL A 169 13.89 -13.94 1.83
C VAL A 169 13.24 -12.56 1.80
N PRO A 170 13.74 -11.59 1.00
CA PRO A 170 13.08 -10.30 0.84
C PRO A 170 11.80 -10.46 0.03
N CYS A 171 10.69 -9.95 0.56
CA CYS A 171 9.37 -10.02 -0.09
C CYS A 171 8.86 -8.60 -0.36
N GLY A 172 8.72 -8.25 -1.64
CA GLY A 172 8.13 -6.99 -2.09
C GLY A 172 6.62 -7.11 -2.26
N LEU A 173 5.86 -6.21 -1.63
CA LEU A 173 4.40 -6.13 -1.78
C LEU A 173 4.06 -4.86 -2.56
N ASN A 174 3.76 -5.02 -3.85
CA ASN A 174 3.43 -3.91 -4.74
C ASN A 174 1.91 -3.87 -4.96
N TYR A 175 1.22 -2.97 -4.26
CA TYR A 175 -0.23 -2.77 -4.38
C TYR A 175 -0.55 -1.74 -5.46
N PHE A 176 -1.53 -2.03 -6.32
CA PHE A 176 -2.00 -1.04 -7.29
C PHE A 176 -2.95 -0.03 -6.64
N HIS A 177 -3.94 -0.51 -5.87
CA HIS A 177 -4.86 0.33 -5.09
C HIS A 177 -5.08 -0.26 -3.69
N ALA A 178 -4.14 -0.01 -2.77
CA ALA A 178 -4.21 -0.55 -1.41
C ALA A 178 -5.54 -0.22 -0.65
N HIS A 179 -6.20 0.89 -0.98
CA HIS A 179 -7.46 1.31 -0.36
C HIS A 179 -8.73 0.87 -1.10
N LYS A 180 -8.60 0.34 -2.33
CA LYS A 180 -9.73 -0.15 -3.13
C LYS A 180 -9.90 -1.65 -2.90
N PHE A 181 -11.13 -2.05 -2.62
CA PHE A 181 -11.48 -3.45 -2.48
C PHE A 181 -11.21 -4.18 -3.80
N ARG A 182 -10.70 -5.42 -3.72
CA ARG A 182 -10.39 -6.29 -4.87
C ARG A 182 -9.41 -5.69 -5.88
N SER A 183 -8.57 -4.76 -5.44
CA SER A 183 -7.44 -4.30 -6.24
C SER A 183 -6.40 -5.40 -6.40
N ARG A 184 -5.61 -5.31 -7.47
CA ARG A 184 -4.49 -6.20 -7.71
C ARG A 184 -3.34 -5.90 -6.74
N ALA A 185 -2.51 -6.90 -6.52
CA ALA A 185 -1.21 -6.78 -5.87
C ALA A 185 -0.23 -7.74 -6.56
N VAL A 186 1.02 -7.33 -6.68
CA VAL A 186 2.13 -8.21 -7.08
C VAL A 186 2.98 -8.47 -5.86
N ILE A 187 3.25 -9.75 -5.61
CA ILE A 187 4.20 -10.20 -4.60
C ILE A 187 5.45 -10.66 -5.34
N GLU A 188 6.58 -10.06 -5.00
CA GLU A 188 7.87 -10.42 -5.57
C GLU A 188 8.77 -10.99 -4.47
N PHE A 189 9.39 -12.13 -4.76
CA PHE A 189 10.34 -12.77 -3.86
C PHE A 189 11.75 -12.58 -4.42
N GLY A 190 12.61 -11.89 -3.69
CA GLY A 190 14.01 -11.74 -4.09
C GLY A 190 14.86 -12.94 -3.70
N LYS A 191 16.13 -12.90 -4.08
CA LYS A 191 17.08 -13.98 -3.80
C LYS A 191 17.25 -14.19 -2.27
N PRO A 192 17.18 -15.43 -1.76
CA PRO A 192 17.45 -15.71 -0.36
C PRO A 192 18.85 -15.24 0.06
N ILE A 193 18.90 -14.50 1.16
CA ILE A 193 20.13 -14.02 1.79
C ILE A 193 20.60 -15.10 2.77
N THR A 194 21.83 -15.57 2.57
CA THR A 194 22.52 -16.42 3.53
C THR A 194 23.31 -15.56 4.49
N ILE A 195 23.15 -15.78 5.79
CA ILE A 195 23.85 -15.02 6.82
C ILE A 195 25.27 -15.58 6.96
N SER A 196 26.29 -14.72 6.88
CA SER A 196 27.68 -15.13 7.06
C SER A 196 27.94 -15.63 8.49
N PRO A 197 28.64 -16.76 8.68
CA PRO A 197 29.10 -17.21 10.00
C PRO A 197 29.88 -16.14 10.77
N ASP A 198 30.65 -15.30 10.09
CA ASP A 198 31.45 -14.23 10.72
C ASP A 198 30.58 -13.22 11.46
N LEU A 199 29.41 -12.88 10.90
CA LEU A 199 28.45 -11.97 11.54
C LEU A 199 27.87 -12.58 12.81
N VAL A 200 27.69 -13.91 12.85
CA VAL A 200 27.23 -14.64 14.03
C VAL A 200 28.30 -14.62 15.12
N GLU A 201 29.57 -14.80 14.76
CA GLU A 201 30.68 -14.71 15.71
C GLU A 201 30.83 -13.29 16.28
N GLN A 202 30.73 -12.27 15.44
CA GLN A 202 30.73 -10.86 15.88
C GLN A 202 29.55 -10.57 16.81
N PHE A 203 28.38 -11.12 16.52
CA PHE A 203 27.21 -11.01 17.39
C PHE A 203 27.44 -11.64 18.77
N LYS A 204 28.10 -12.81 18.84
CA LYS A 204 28.45 -13.50 20.10
C LYS A 204 29.44 -12.71 20.97
N LYS A 205 30.38 -11.97 20.37
CA LYS A 205 31.35 -11.13 21.09
C LYS A 205 30.71 -10.01 21.92
N GLY A 206 29.46 -9.64 21.61
CA GLY A 206 28.72 -8.64 22.35
C GLY A 206 29.20 -7.20 22.10
N GLY A 207 28.68 -6.25 22.90
CA GLY A 207 29.10 -4.85 22.87
C GLY A 207 28.99 -4.17 21.49
N GLN A 208 30.07 -3.54 21.05
CA GLN A 208 30.16 -2.80 19.80
C GLN A 208 30.11 -3.74 18.57
N ALA A 209 30.82 -4.87 18.61
CA ALA A 209 30.84 -5.86 17.53
C ALA A 209 29.44 -6.40 17.22
N LYS A 210 28.60 -6.62 18.24
CA LYS A 210 27.20 -7.00 18.07
C LYS A 210 26.39 -5.95 17.31
N ARG A 211 26.60 -4.65 17.61
CA ARG A 211 25.88 -3.55 16.94
C ARG A 211 26.28 -3.45 15.47
N GLU A 212 27.57 -3.61 15.18
CA GLU A 212 28.11 -3.60 13.82
C GLU A 212 27.58 -4.76 12.98
N ALA A 213 27.59 -5.98 13.53
CA ALA A 213 27.00 -7.15 12.86
C ALA A 213 25.51 -6.95 12.56
N CYS A 214 24.74 -6.45 13.53
CA CYS A 214 23.33 -6.13 13.34
C CYS A 214 23.11 -5.03 12.28
N SER A 215 23.95 -4.00 12.24
CA SER A 215 23.84 -2.91 11.26
C SER A 215 24.14 -3.40 9.85
N SER A 216 25.23 -4.15 9.68
CA SER A 216 25.65 -4.69 8.38
C SER A 216 24.60 -5.62 7.78
N LEU A 217 24.01 -6.51 8.60
CA LEU A 217 22.92 -7.36 8.14
C LEU A 217 21.66 -6.55 7.81
N LEU A 218 21.37 -5.49 8.57
CA LEU A 218 20.19 -4.64 8.34
C LEU A 218 20.30 -3.88 7.02
N ASP A 219 21.48 -3.36 6.71
CA ASP A 219 21.77 -2.71 5.42
C ASP A 219 21.61 -3.69 4.26
N THR A 220 22.12 -4.92 4.41
CA THR A 220 21.95 -5.98 3.41
C THR A 220 20.47 -6.28 3.14
N ILE A 221 19.67 -6.42 4.20
CA ILE A 221 18.21 -6.62 4.10
C ILE A 221 17.54 -5.41 3.44
N PHE A 222 17.94 -4.19 3.80
CA PHE A 222 17.40 -2.96 3.23
C PHE A 222 17.62 -2.88 1.72
N TYR A 223 18.84 -3.12 1.23
CA TYR A 223 19.13 -3.11 -0.20
C TYR A 223 18.40 -4.24 -0.94
N ALA A 224 18.29 -5.42 -0.33
CA ALA A 224 17.55 -6.54 -0.91
C ALA A 224 16.04 -6.26 -1.02
N LEU A 225 15.42 -5.65 0.00
CA LEU A 225 14.02 -5.21 -0.05
C LEU A 225 13.80 -4.08 -1.07
N LYS A 226 14.74 -3.12 -1.17
CA LYS A 226 14.71 -2.07 -2.18
C LYS A 226 14.74 -2.62 -3.60
N SER A 227 15.37 -3.78 -3.78
CA SER A 227 15.51 -4.45 -5.08
C SER A 227 14.20 -5.08 -5.60
N VAL A 228 13.24 -5.35 -4.70
CA VAL A 228 11.93 -5.97 -4.99
C VAL A 228 10.75 -5.02 -4.73
N THR A 229 11.03 -3.75 -4.42
CA THR A 229 10.02 -2.71 -4.14
C THR A 229 10.23 -1.51 -5.06
N VAL A 230 9.14 -1.00 -5.66
CA VAL A 230 9.20 0.18 -6.53
C VAL A 230 9.30 1.44 -5.67
N ASN A 231 10.51 1.97 -5.48
CA ASN A 231 10.73 3.22 -4.75
C ASN A 231 10.96 4.38 -5.74
N THR A 232 10.00 5.29 -5.86
CA THR A 232 10.18 6.56 -6.60
C THR A 232 10.19 7.75 -5.64
N PRO A 233 11.12 8.71 -5.80
CA PRO A 233 11.30 9.82 -4.86
C PRO A 233 10.18 10.86 -4.88
N ASN A 234 9.41 10.97 -5.97
CA ASN A 234 8.25 11.87 -6.06
C ASN A 234 7.19 11.34 -7.04
N GLU A 235 5.94 11.81 -6.91
CA GLU A 235 4.81 11.36 -7.73
C GLU A 235 4.97 11.67 -9.23
N GLN A 236 5.66 12.77 -9.58
CA GLN A 236 5.92 13.15 -10.96
C GLN A 236 6.88 12.18 -11.65
N THR A 237 7.93 11.73 -10.94
CA THR A 237 8.87 10.70 -11.39
C THR A 237 8.13 9.40 -11.70
N LEU A 238 7.19 9.03 -10.84
CA LEU A 238 6.36 7.86 -11.07
C LEU A 238 5.52 7.98 -12.35
N MET A 239 4.93 9.15 -12.63
CA MET A 239 4.19 9.39 -13.89
C MET A 239 5.07 9.22 -15.13
N VAL A 240 6.28 9.77 -15.09
CA VAL A 240 7.22 9.72 -16.22
C VAL A 240 7.67 8.29 -16.46
N ILE A 241 8.07 7.57 -15.41
CA ILE A 241 8.49 6.17 -15.49
C ILE A 241 7.35 5.30 -16.05
N GLN A 242 6.11 5.53 -15.60
CA GLN A 242 4.95 4.81 -16.10
C GLN A 242 4.66 5.09 -17.58
N ALA A 243 4.74 6.35 -18.00
CA ALA A 243 4.54 6.73 -19.39
C ALA A 243 5.67 6.23 -20.29
N ALA A 244 6.92 6.33 -19.82
CA ALA A 244 8.09 5.76 -20.46
C ALA A 244 7.90 4.27 -20.70
N ARG A 245 7.52 3.51 -19.67
CA ARG A 245 7.21 2.09 -19.81
C ARG A 245 6.08 1.80 -20.80
N ARG A 246 4.99 2.57 -20.76
CA ARG A 246 3.81 2.38 -21.62
C ARG A 246 4.12 2.63 -23.10
N LEU A 247 4.97 3.60 -23.36
CA LEU A 247 5.25 4.10 -24.70
C LEU A 247 6.58 3.57 -25.26
N TYR A 248 7.42 2.96 -24.43
CA TYR A 248 8.64 2.29 -24.86
C TYR A 248 8.31 0.96 -25.56
N LYS A 249 8.77 0.80 -26.80
CA LYS A 249 8.53 -0.39 -27.64
C LYS A 249 9.84 -1.11 -27.94
N PRO A 250 10.35 -1.99 -27.07
CA PRO A 250 11.61 -2.66 -27.35
C PRO A 250 11.48 -3.86 -28.31
N ALA A 251 10.30 -4.47 -28.43
CA ALA A 251 9.96 -5.46 -29.45
C ALA A 251 8.45 -5.70 -29.36
N HIS A 252 7.80 -6.13 -30.43
CA HIS A 252 6.39 -6.58 -30.43
C HIS A 252 6.18 -7.89 -29.64
N ARG A 253 6.75 -8.00 -28.43
CA ARG A 253 6.71 -9.20 -27.58
C ARG A 253 6.03 -8.90 -26.26
N ARG A 254 5.32 -9.92 -25.79
CA ARG A 254 4.58 -9.96 -24.53
C ARG A 254 5.57 -10.08 -23.37
N LEU A 255 5.56 -9.12 -22.42
CA LEU A 255 6.41 -9.16 -21.22
C LEU A 255 5.68 -9.87 -20.07
N HIS A 256 6.36 -10.79 -19.38
CA HIS A 256 5.84 -11.40 -18.15
C HIS A 256 5.81 -10.37 -17.01
N ILE A 257 4.91 -10.55 -16.02
CA ILE A 257 4.75 -9.59 -14.90
C ILE A 257 6.08 -9.31 -14.18
N ALA A 258 6.90 -10.34 -13.96
CA ALA A 258 8.23 -10.17 -13.36
C ALA A 258 9.17 -9.30 -14.22
N GLN A 259 9.12 -9.44 -15.54
CA GLN A 259 9.91 -8.62 -16.47
C GLN A 259 9.43 -7.16 -16.46
N VAL A 260 8.13 -6.94 -16.31
CA VAL A 260 7.56 -5.58 -16.17
C VAL A 260 8.07 -4.90 -14.89
N VAL A 261 8.22 -5.65 -13.80
CA VAL A 261 8.77 -5.13 -12.55
C VAL A 261 10.28 -4.86 -12.67
N ASP A 262 11.04 -5.74 -13.31
CA ASP A 262 12.46 -5.50 -13.58
C ASP A 262 12.66 -4.27 -14.48
N LEU A 263 11.84 -4.14 -15.54
CA LEU A 263 11.86 -2.97 -16.41
C LEU A 263 11.54 -1.67 -15.64
N ASN A 264 10.54 -1.71 -14.75
CA ASN A 264 10.21 -0.59 -13.87
C ASN A 264 11.41 -0.21 -13.00
N ARG A 265 12.06 -1.20 -12.38
CA ARG A 265 13.25 -0.97 -11.57
C ARG A 265 14.37 -0.33 -12.41
N ARG A 266 14.61 -0.80 -13.63
CA ARG A 266 15.60 -0.22 -14.54
C ARG A 266 15.27 1.23 -14.90
N PHE A 267 14.01 1.54 -15.19
CA PHE A 267 13.58 2.92 -15.43
C PHE A 267 13.74 3.82 -14.21
N VAL A 268 13.43 3.33 -13.00
CA VAL A 268 13.63 4.07 -11.75
C VAL A 268 15.12 4.37 -11.55
N ILE A 269 15.99 3.40 -11.77
CA ILE A 269 17.45 3.58 -11.65
C ILE A 269 17.94 4.59 -12.68
N GLY A 270 17.59 4.42 -13.95
CA GLY A 270 17.99 5.33 -15.03
C GLY A 270 17.50 6.76 -14.81
N TYR A 271 16.24 6.92 -14.40
CA TYR A 271 15.67 8.24 -14.08
C TYR A 271 16.40 8.89 -12.91
N ASN A 272 16.66 8.17 -11.82
CA ASN A 272 17.35 8.76 -10.66
C ASN A 272 18.77 9.24 -10.98
N LEU A 273 19.45 8.58 -11.92
CA LEU A 273 20.79 8.96 -12.37
C LEU A 273 20.77 10.16 -13.33
N TYR A 274 19.74 10.29 -14.17
CA TYR A 274 19.66 11.30 -15.25
C TYR A 274 18.48 12.29 -15.08
N LYS A 275 17.94 12.44 -13.88
CA LYS A 275 16.78 13.31 -13.59
C LYS A 275 17.00 14.78 -13.97
N ASP A 276 18.24 15.23 -13.95
CA ASP A 276 18.63 16.62 -14.23
C ASP A 276 19.08 16.80 -15.70
N ASP A 277 19.02 15.75 -16.53
CA ASP A 277 19.32 15.81 -17.96
C ASP A 277 18.21 16.57 -18.71
N PRO A 278 18.52 17.60 -19.53
CA PRO A 278 17.53 18.35 -20.31
C PRO A 278 16.59 17.47 -21.15
N ARG A 279 17.08 16.32 -21.66
CA ARG A 279 16.27 15.38 -22.45
C ARG A 279 15.20 14.70 -21.62
N VAL A 280 15.53 14.33 -20.38
CA VAL A 280 14.59 13.69 -19.44
C VAL A 280 13.54 14.69 -18.95
N ILE A 281 13.93 15.96 -18.75
CA ILE A 281 13.02 17.04 -18.36
C ILE A 281 12.02 17.37 -19.50
N ASP A 282 12.48 17.46 -20.75
CA ASP A 282 11.60 17.65 -21.92
C ASP A 282 10.60 16.49 -22.06
N LEU A 283 11.08 15.26 -21.93
CA LEU A 283 10.25 14.06 -21.95
C LEU A 283 9.18 14.09 -20.87
N GLN A 284 9.54 14.51 -19.66
CA GLN A 284 8.61 14.67 -18.55
C GLN A 284 7.49 15.66 -18.88
N GLN A 285 7.82 16.82 -19.47
CA GLN A 285 6.82 17.82 -19.84
C GLN A 285 5.86 17.30 -20.90
N LYS A 286 6.39 16.64 -21.95
CA LYS A 286 5.57 16.03 -23.02
C LYS A 286 4.63 14.95 -22.49
N VAL A 287 5.12 14.09 -21.59
CA VAL A 287 4.31 13.07 -20.91
C VAL A 287 3.17 13.70 -20.10
N LEU A 288 3.45 14.77 -19.35
CA LEU A 288 2.44 15.46 -18.55
C LEU A 288 1.36 16.10 -19.43
N ALA A 289 1.76 16.78 -20.50
CA ALA A 289 0.84 17.37 -21.46
C ALA A 289 -0.06 16.33 -22.14
N TYR A 290 0.53 15.20 -22.57
CA TYR A 290 -0.22 14.09 -23.16
C TYR A 290 -1.23 13.48 -22.18
N ASN A 291 -0.84 13.24 -20.92
CA ASN A 291 -1.77 12.73 -19.90
C ASN A 291 -2.93 13.72 -19.62
N GLN A 292 -2.68 15.03 -19.67
CA GLN A 292 -3.75 16.05 -19.56
C GLN A 292 -4.70 15.99 -20.77
N LEU A 293 -4.17 15.79 -21.97
CA LEU A 293 -4.96 15.65 -23.19
C LEU A 293 -5.85 14.41 -23.16
N LEU A 294 -5.32 13.27 -22.70
CA LEU A 294 -6.10 12.05 -22.44
C LEU A 294 -7.25 12.32 -21.47
N LYS A 295 -6.98 13.03 -20.36
CA LYS A 295 -7.98 13.37 -19.35
C LYS A 295 -9.08 14.28 -19.90
N TYR A 296 -8.72 15.27 -20.70
CA TYR A 296 -9.68 16.18 -21.35
C TYR A 296 -10.64 15.41 -22.28
N ASN A 297 -10.10 14.49 -23.07
CA ASN A 297 -10.89 13.68 -23.99
C ASN A 297 -11.63 12.51 -23.31
N GLY A 298 -11.36 12.25 -22.03
CA GLY A 298 -11.91 11.11 -21.29
C GLY A 298 -11.44 9.76 -21.85
N LEU A 299 -10.26 9.75 -22.49
CA LEU A 299 -9.66 8.58 -23.13
C LEU A 299 -8.53 8.03 -22.25
N LYS A 300 -8.35 6.72 -22.27
CA LYS A 300 -7.17 6.06 -21.72
C LYS A 300 -6.14 5.80 -22.84
N ASP A 301 -4.86 5.75 -22.50
CA ASP A 301 -3.79 5.57 -23.50
C ASP A 301 -3.97 4.31 -24.36
N HIS A 302 -4.32 3.17 -23.75
CA HIS A 302 -4.51 1.91 -24.46
C HIS A 302 -5.66 1.97 -25.48
N GLN A 303 -6.61 2.90 -25.30
CA GLN A 303 -7.74 3.09 -26.21
C GLN A 303 -7.34 3.89 -27.45
N VAL A 304 -6.26 4.69 -27.38
CA VAL A 304 -5.85 5.60 -28.47
C VAL A 304 -5.46 4.86 -29.76
N PRO A 305 -4.65 3.77 -29.73
CA PRO A 305 -4.36 2.97 -30.92
C PRO A 305 -5.60 2.29 -31.53
N GLU A 306 -6.54 1.87 -30.68
CA GLU A 306 -7.74 1.12 -31.05
C GLU A 306 -8.82 1.99 -31.70
N ILE A 307 -8.66 3.32 -31.80
CA ILE A 307 -9.70 4.18 -32.40
C ILE A 307 -9.80 3.99 -33.93
N THR A 308 -9.00 3.10 -34.53
CA THR A 308 -9.06 2.69 -35.94
C THR A 308 -10.15 1.64 -36.22
N ILE A 309 -11.35 1.76 -35.67
CA ILE A 309 -12.38 0.73 -35.89
C ILE A 309 -13.39 1.19 -36.94
N ARG A 310 -13.59 0.32 -37.95
CA ARG A 310 -14.67 0.42 -38.94
C ARG A 310 -15.97 0.83 -38.24
N LYS A 311 -16.58 1.96 -38.64
CA LYS A 311 -17.77 2.57 -38.01
C LYS A 311 -18.85 1.56 -37.57
N TRP A 312 -19.05 0.51 -38.39
CA TRP A 312 -20.02 -0.55 -38.15
C TRP A 312 -19.71 -1.45 -36.94
N ARG A 313 -18.44 -1.85 -36.73
CA ARG A 313 -18.04 -2.67 -35.56
C ARG A 313 -18.15 -1.87 -34.27
N THR A 314 -17.73 -0.59 -34.29
CA THR A 314 -17.87 0.33 -33.15
C THR A 314 -19.33 0.51 -32.73
N PHE A 315 -20.24 0.59 -33.71
CA PHE A 315 -21.67 0.68 -33.46
C PHE A 315 -22.23 -0.55 -32.74
N PHE A 316 -21.96 -1.78 -33.23
CA PHE A 316 -22.42 -3.00 -32.55
C PHE A 316 -21.81 -3.18 -31.16
N LEU A 317 -20.53 -2.82 -30.99
CA LEU A 317 -19.86 -2.86 -29.70
C LEU A 317 -20.52 -1.89 -28.69
N LEU A 318 -20.89 -0.69 -29.15
CA LEU A 318 -21.63 0.28 -28.34
C LEU A 318 -23.01 -0.28 -27.93
N CYS A 319 -23.77 -0.85 -28.87
CA CYS A 319 -25.07 -1.48 -28.59
C CYS A 319 -24.95 -2.62 -27.59
N TYR A 320 -23.96 -3.50 -27.74
CA TYR A 320 -23.68 -4.59 -26.81
C TYR A 320 -23.38 -4.09 -25.40
N ARG A 321 -22.53 -3.05 -25.27
CA ARG A 321 -22.20 -2.45 -23.97
C ARG A 321 -23.39 -1.75 -23.32
N ILE A 322 -24.29 -1.14 -24.10
CA ILE A 322 -25.54 -0.59 -23.58
C ILE A 322 -26.44 -1.72 -23.08
N MET A 323 -26.64 -2.77 -23.87
CA MET A 323 -27.46 -3.93 -23.50
C MET A 323 -26.96 -4.57 -22.19
N ILE A 324 -25.65 -4.80 -22.07
CA ILE A 324 -25.08 -5.45 -20.89
C ILE A 324 -25.24 -4.57 -19.64
N LEU A 325 -25.06 -3.25 -19.77
CA LEU A 325 -25.32 -2.30 -18.68
C LEU A 325 -26.79 -2.32 -18.24
N THR A 326 -27.73 -2.42 -19.18
CA THR A 326 -29.16 -2.45 -18.86
C THR A 326 -29.55 -3.76 -18.17
N VAL A 327 -29.20 -4.92 -18.73
CA VAL A 327 -29.57 -6.24 -18.19
C VAL A 327 -28.97 -6.46 -16.81
N TRP A 328 -27.66 -6.24 -16.67
CA TRP A 328 -26.99 -6.44 -15.39
C TRP A 328 -27.28 -5.34 -14.39
N GLY A 329 -27.53 -4.11 -14.85
CA GLY A 329 -27.98 -3.03 -13.99
C GLY A 329 -29.32 -3.37 -13.34
N LEU A 330 -30.27 -3.93 -14.08
CA LEU A 330 -31.57 -4.33 -13.55
C LEU A 330 -31.43 -5.48 -12.53
N LEU A 331 -30.60 -6.48 -12.82
CA LEU A 331 -30.36 -7.62 -11.91
C LEU A 331 -29.60 -7.21 -10.64
N SER A 332 -28.68 -6.25 -10.75
CA SER A 332 -27.90 -5.68 -9.64
C SER A 332 -28.68 -4.66 -8.81
N PHE A 333 -29.76 -4.10 -9.33
CA PHE A 333 -30.45 -2.99 -8.68
C PHE A 333 -31.02 -3.35 -7.30
N PRO A 334 -31.74 -4.49 -7.11
CA PRO A 334 -32.26 -4.86 -5.80
C PRO A 334 -31.16 -5.09 -4.76
N GLY A 335 -30.07 -5.77 -5.14
CA GLY A 335 -28.94 -6.00 -4.25
C GLY A 335 -28.20 -4.71 -3.89
N SER A 336 -28.12 -3.75 -4.81
CA SER A 336 -27.51 -2.44 -4.54
C SER A 336 -28.29 -1.67 -3.47
N ILE A 337 -29.63 -1.71 -3.52
CA ILE A 337 -30.50 -1.07 -2.52
C ILE A 337 -30.33 -1.75 -1.16
N LEU A 338 -30.40 -3.08 -1.12
CA LEU A 338 -30.29 -3.86 0.12
C LEU A 338 -28.92 -3.68 0.79
N ASN A 339 -27.83 -3.59 0.01
CA ASN A 339 -26.49 -3.42 0.58
C ASN A 339 -26.11 -1.96 0.84
N LEU A 340 -26.91 -0.97 0.45
CA LEU A 340 -26.61 0.45 0.62
C LEU A 340 -26.38 0.86 2.08
N PRO A 341 -27.16 0.40 3.08
CA PRO A 341 -26.88 0.66 4.49
C PRO A 341 -25.54 0.09 4.95
N ILE A 342 -25.16 -1.09 4.45
CA ILE A 342 -23.89 -1.75 4.78
C ILE A 342 -22.71 -0.94 4.21
N VAL A 343 -22.79 -0.56 2.93
CA VAL A 343 -21.75 0.20 2.23
C VAL A 343 -21.57 1.59 2.84
N THR A 344 -22.67 2.29 3.13
CA THR A 344 -22.64 3.63 3.75
C THR A 344 -22.06 3.59 5.15
N THR A 345 -22.50 2.65 5.99
CA THR A 345 -21.98 2.48 7.36
C THR A 345 -20.50 2.11 7.35
N ALA A 346 -20.08 1.16 6.49
CA ALA A 346 -18.67 0.81 6.31
C ALA A 346 -17.82 2.02 5.87
N LYS A 347 -18.34 2.85 4.96
CA LYS A 347 -17.67 4.08 4.52
C LYS A 347 -17.54 5.10 5.65
N LEU A 348 -18.60 5.34 6.41
CA LEU A 348 -18.60 6.31 7.51
C LEU A 348 -17.64 5.89 8.64
N ILE A 349 -17.70 4.62 9.08
CA ILE A 349 -16.85 4.10 10.15
C ILE A 349 -15.38 4.10 9.69
N SER A 350 -15.09 3.60 8.48
CA SER A 350 -13.71 3.58 7.97
C SER A 350 -13.11 4.98 7.84
N MET A 351 -13.88 5.98 7.37
CA MET A 351 -13.41 7.37 7.31
C MET A 351 -13.18 7.97 8.70
N LYS A 352 -14.07 7.71 9.67
CA LYS A 352 -13.89 8.16 11.05
C LYS A 352 -12.61 7.58 11.65
N LYS A 353 -12.39 6.28 11.46
CA LYS A 353 -11.20 5.58 11.95
C LYS A 353 -9.91 5.98 11.25
N ALA A 354 -9.96 6.29 9.95
CA ALA A 354 -8.82 6.85 9.24
C ALA A 354 -8.43 8.23 9.80
N LYS A 355 -9.41 9.10 10.12
CA LYS A 355 -9.14 10.39 10.77
C LYS A 355 -8.50 10.22 12.15
N GLU A 356 -9.00 9.28 12.96
CA GLU A 356 -8.41 8.95 14.27
C GLU A 356 -6.97 8.43 14.12
N ALA A 357 -6.73 7.52 13.17
CA ALA A 357 -5.41 6.98 12.90
C ALA A 357 -4.41 8.05 12.42
N LEU A 358 -4.86 8.97 11.56
CA LEU A 358 -4.09 10.11 11.09
C LEU A 358 -3.70 11.04 12.25
N ALA A 359 -4.64 11.34 13.15
CA ALA A 359 -4.37 12.18 14.31
C ALA A 359 -3.39 11.53 15.31
N SER A 360 -3.38 10.19 15.40
CA SER A 360 -2.52 9.44 16.32
C SER A 360 -1.11 9.13 15.79
N SER A 361 -0.85 9.32 14.50
CA SER A 361 0.40 8.87 13.87
C SER A 361 1.18 10.03 13.27
N SER A 362 2.47 10.11 13.59
CA SER A 362 3.40 11.05 12.95
C SER A 362 3.87 10.60 11.55
N VAL A 363 3.57 9.36 11.16
CA VAL A 363 4.14 8.74 9.96
C VAL A 363 3.12 8.65 8.83
N LYS A 364 1.82 8.59 9.14
CA LYS A 364 0.73 8.49 8.17
C LYS A 364 0.46 9.84 7.51
N VAL A 365 0.40 9.84 6.18
CA VAL A 365 0.05 11.04 5.40
C VAL A 365 -1.46 11.16 5.21
N ARG A 366 -2.15 10.06 4.87
CA ARG A 366 -3.61 10.04 4.63
C ARG A 366 -4.36 8.92 5.38
N ALA A 367 -3.64 8.01 6.04
CA ALA A 367 -4.17 6.85 6.77
C ALA A 367 -5.11 5.96 5.92
N ARG A 368 -4.82 5.85 4.62
CA ARG A 368 -5.59 5.03 3.66
C ARG A 368 -5.38 3.55 3.92
N ASP A 369 -4.22 3.18 4.46
CA ASP A 369 -3.84 1.84 4.89
C ASP A 369 -4.85 1.17 5.84
N VAL A 370 -5.59 1.97 6.63
CA VAL A 370 -6.59 1.43 7.58
C VAL A 370 -7.99 1.30 6.96
N LEU A 371 -8.24 1.93 5.81
CA LEU A 371 -9.59 1.98 5.22
C LEU A 371 -10.08 0.59 4.81
N ALA A 372 -9.23 -0.19 4.14
CA ALA A 372 -9.58 -1.53 3.69
C ALA A 372 -9.88 -2.46 4.89
N THR A 373 -9.02 -2.42 5.91
CA THR A 373 -9.19 -3.21 7.14
C THR A 373 -10.52 -2.91 7.83
N TRP A 374 -10.87 -1.63 8.02
CA TRP A 374 -12.15 -1.28 8.65
C TRP A 374 -13.36 -1.62 7.80
N LYS A 375 -13.27 -1.51 6.47
CA LYS A 375 -14.35 -1.96 5.58
C LYS A 375 -14.57 -3.47 5.70
N LEU A 376 -13.51 -4.26 5.76
CA LEU A 376 -13.59 -5.71 5.95
C LEU A 376 -14.20 -6.05 7.31
N LEU A 377 -13.71 -5.45 8.40
CA LEU A 377 -14.21 -5.71 9.76
C LEU A 377 -15.68 -5.32 9.91
N VAL A 378 -16.09 -4.17 9.35
CA VAL A 378 -17.49 -3.75 9.37
C VAL A 378 -18.34 -4.68 8.50
N GLY A 379 -17.86 -5.07 7.32
CA GLY A 379 -18.55 -6.01 6.44
C GLY A 379 -18.75 -7.39 7.08
N LEU A 380 -17.73 -7.91 7.78
CA LEU A 380 -17.76 -9.20 8.48
C LEU A 380 -18.91 -9.28 9.51
N VAL A 381 -19.25 -8.16 10.13
CA VAL A 381 -20.35 -8.09 11.11
C VAL A 381 -21.68 -7.72 10.43
N LEU A 382 -21.70 -6.64 9.64
CA LEU A 382 -22.95 -6.11 9.10
C LEU A 382 -23.57 -7.01 8.03
N ILE A 383 -22.78 -7.70 7.18
CA ILE A 383 -23.33 -8.54 6.12
C ILE A 383 -24.18 -9.68 6.69
N PRO A 384 -23.67 -10.54 7.61
CA PRO A 384 -24.49 -11.57 8.24
C PRO A 384 -25.67 -11.00 9.03
N SER A 385 -25.47 -9.90 9.76
CA SER A 385 -26.54 -9.29 10.56
C SER A 385 -27.70 -8.77 9.70
N PHE A 386 -27.42 -8.04 8.61
CA PHE A 386 -28.44 -7.52 7.72
C PHE A 386 -29.10 -8.62 6.90
N TYR A 387 -28.36 -9.63 6.43
CA TYR A 387 -28.97 -10.76 5.71
C TYR A 387 -29.87 -11.59 6.64
N GLY A 388 -29.45 -11.76 7.90
CA GLY A 388 -30.27 -12.38 8.93
C GLY A 388 -31.54 -11.56 9.17
N LEU A 389 -31.43 -10.25 9.32
CA LEU A 389 -32.57 -9.35 9.48
C LEU A 389 -33.55 -9.43 8.29
N TYR A 390 -33.06 -9.37 7.05
CA TYR A 390 -33.90 -9.48 5.86
C TYR A 390 -34.62 -10.82 5.76
N THR A 391 -33.91 -11.90 6.10
CA THR A 391 -34.49 -13.25 6.15
C THR A 391 -35.57 -13.35 7.24
N LEU A 392 -35.35 -12.77 8.41
CA LEU A 392 -36.33 -12.72 9.50
C LEU A 392 -37.56 -11.88 9.13
N VAL A 393 -37.39 -10.76 8.43
CA VAL A 393 -38.50 -9.94 7.94
C VAL A 393 -39.35 -10.74 6.95
N ILE A 394 -38.72 -11.45 5.99
CA ILE A 394 -39.45 -12.30 5.05
C ILE A 394 -40.16 -13.45 5.78
N PHE A 395 -39.52 -14.07 6.76
CA PHE A 395 -40.16 -15.08 7.59
C PHE A 395 -41.39 -14.52 8.32
N TRP A 396 -41.28 -13.35 8.94
CA TRP A 396 -42.39 -12.69 9.62
C TRP A 396 -43.55 -12.33 8.68
N LEU A 397 -43.25 -11.83 7.47
CA LEU A 397 -44.26 -11.57 6.45
C LEU A 397 -44.96 -12.86 6.01
N CYS A 398 -44.22 -13.96 5.84
CA CYS A 398 -44.80 -15.26 5.51
C CYS A 398 -45.67 -15.81 6.64
N LEU A 399 -45.34 -15.53 7.91
CA LEU A 399 -46.17 -15.91 9.05
C LEU A 399 -47.51 -15.19 9.03
N LYS A 400 -47.53 -13.89 8.71
CA LYS A 400 -48.74 -13.05 8.61
C LYS A 400 -49.61 -13.32 7.39
N ALA A 401 -49.09 -13.97 6.36
CA ALA A 401 -49.84 -14.28 5.16
C ALA A 401 -50.67 -15.55 5.38
N ASP A 402 -51.99 -15.39 5.45
CA ASP A 402 -52.93 -16.50 5.69
C ASP A 402 -53.06 -17.44 4.48
N TYR A 403 -52.70 -16.98 3.29
CA TYR A 403 -52.77 -17.73 2.02
C TYR A 403 -51.50 -18.57 1.72
N ILE A 404 -50.50 -18.57 2.60
CA ILE A 404 -49.23 -19.28 2.39
C ILE A 404 -49.20 -20.56 3.25
N SER A 405 -48.88 -21.70 2.63
CA SER A 405 -48.76 -22.99 3.33
C SER A 405 -47.52 -23.07 4.23
N TRP A 406 -47.56 -23.86 5.30
CA TRP A 406 -46.43 -24.05 6.23
C TRP A 406 -45.08 -24.39 5.55
N PRO A 407 -45.02 -25.29 4.54
CA PRO A 407 -43.77 -25.54 3.82
C PRO A 407 -43.24 -24.30 3.10
N GLN A 408 -44.10 -23.49 2.50
CA GLN A 408 -43.72 -22.25 1.83
C GLN A 408 -43.24 -21.17 2.82
N LYS A 409 -43.80 -21.15 4.04
CA LYS A 409 -43.36 -20.24 5.11
C LYS A 409 -41.90 -20.47 5.52
N ILE A 410 -41.39 -21.69 5.37
CA ILE A 410 -39.98 -22.04 5.63
C ILE A 410 -39.13 -21.90 4.35
N LEU A 411 -39.69 -22.28 3.21
CA LEU A 411 -38.98 -22.27 1.92
C LEU A 411 -38.58 -20.86 1.48
N PHE A 412 -39.46 -19.86 1.58
CA PHE A 412 -39.13 -18.49 1.14
C PHE A 412 -37.99 -17.83 1.92
N PRO A 413 -37.93 -17.90 3.27
CA PRO A 413 -36.75 -17.48 4.02
C PRO A 413 -35.48 -18.27 3.67
N ALA A 414 -35.58 -19.59 3.47
CA ALA A 414 -34.43 -20.41 3.08
C ALA A 414 -33.88 -20.01 1.70
N ILE A 415 -34.75 -19.77 0.73
CA ILE A 415 -34.39 -19.23 -0.59
C ILE A 415 -33.75 -17.86 -0.44
N THR A 416 -34.33 -16.98 0.38
CA THR A 416 -33.80 -15.62 0.63
C THR A 416 -32.38 -15.68 1.19
N TRP A 417 -32.16 -16.45 2.25
CA TRP A 417 -30.85 -16.62 2.88
C TRP A 417 -29.81 -17.13 1.89
N THR A 418 -30.21 -18.05 1.02
CA THR A 418 -29.33 -18.65 0.02
C THR A 418 -29.06 -17.69 -1.14
N LEU A 419 -30.05 -16.94 -1.61
CA LEU A 419 -29.97 -16.09 -2.81
C LEU A 419 -29.36 -14.71 -2.53
N LEU A 420 -29.51 -14.17 -1.31
CA LEU A 420 -28.99 -12.86 -0.92
C LEU A 420 -27.47 -12.69 -1.16
N PRO A 421 -26.61 -13.67 -0.81
CA PRO A 421 -25.19 -13.62 -1.15
C PRO A 421 -24.94 -13.49 -2.67
N PHE A 422 -25.67 -14.23 -3.50
CA PHE A 422 -25.50 -14.18 -4.96
C PHE A 422 -25.96 -12.84 -5.56
N VAL A 423 -27.11 -12.33 -5.11
CA VAL A 423 -27.63 -11.02 -5.56
C VAL A 423 -26.68 -9.89 -5.15
N SER A 424 -26.12 -9.98 -3.94
CA SER A 424 -25.16 -9.01 -3.42
C SER A 424 -23.82 -9.11 -4.14
N TYR A 425 -23.41 -10.33 -4.49
CA TYR A 425 -22.24 -10.58 -5.29
C TYR A 425 -22.36 -10.01 -6.71
N ALA A 426 -23.47 -10.30 -7.41
CA ALA A 426 -23.77 -9.71 -8.71
C ALA A 426 -23.80 -8.18 -8.65
N SER A 427 -24.33 -7.62 -7.55
CA SER A 427 -24.36 -6.17 -7.36
C SER A 427 -22.99 -5.56 -7.15
N MET A 428 -22.15 -6.21 -6.36
CA MET A 428 -20.75 -5.83 -6.19
C MET A 428 -20.00 -5.90 -7.52
N ARG A 429 -20.20 -6.96 -8.31
CA ARG A 429 -19.56 -7.12 -9.62
C ARG A 429 -20.01 -6.08 -10.64
N PHE A 430 -21.31 -5.77 -10.67
CA PHE A 430 -21.82 -4.68 -11.51
C PHE A 430 -21.24 -3.32 -11.07
N ALA A 431 -21.09 -3.08 -9.76
CA ALA A 431 -20.44 -1.86 -9.27
C ALA A 431 -18.95 -1.78 -9.64
N GLU A 432 -18.24 -2.91 -9.73
CA GLU A 432 -16.85 -2.98 -10.18
C GLU A 432 -16.73 -2.74 -11.69
N ASN A 433 -17.41 -3.54 -12.49
CA ASN A 433 -17.18 -3.63 -13.94
C ASN A 433 -18.12 -2.71 -14.74
N GLY A 434 -19.34 -2.47 -14.24
CA GLY A 434 -20.33 -1.61 -14.89
C GLY A 434 -19.85 -0.16 -15.01
N ILE A 435 -19.04 0.33 -14.05
CA ILE A 435 -18.45 1.67 -14.14
C ILE A 435 -17.46 1.76 -15.32
N GLU A 436 -16.69 0.71 -15.57
CA GLU A 436 -15.72 0.69 -16.68
C GLU A 436 -16.43 0.59 -18.03
N VAL A 437 -17.45 -0.27 -18.13
CA VAL A 437 -18.30 -0.34 -19.32
C VAL A 437 -18.99 1.00 -19.58
N PHE A 438 -19.52 1.65 -18.53
CA PHE A 438 -20.14 2.98 -18.64
C PHE A 438 -19.14 4.04 -19.11
N LYS A 439 -17.94 4.10 -18.52
CA LYS A 439 -16.88 5.04 -18.94
C LYS A 439 -16.46 4.82 -20.40
N SER A 440 -16.51 3.58 -20.88
CA SER A 440 -16.13 3.24 -22.25
C SER A 440 -17.16 3.68 -23.31
N LEU A 441 -18.38 4.03 -22.92
CA LEU A 441 -19.41 4.48 -23.85
C LEU A 441 -19.03 5.80 -24.53
N ARG A 442 -18.46 6.75 -23.78
CA ARG A 442 -18.08 8.06 -24.31
C ARG A 442 -16.97 7.97 -25.37
N PRO A 443 -15.85 7.26 -25.15
CA PRO A 443 -14.85 6.99 -26.19
C PRO A 443 -15.45 6.38 -27.47
N LEU A 444 -16.31 5.37 -27.34
CA LEU A 444 -16.97 4.73 -28.49
C LEU A 444 -17.89 5.69 -29.23
N TYR A 445 -18.59 6.56 -28.50
CA TYR A 445 -19.43 7.60 -29.06
C TYR A 445 -18.62 8.67 -29.81
N VAL A 446 -17.52 9.15 -29.20
CA VAL A 446 -16.62 10.13 -29.83
C VAL A 446 -15.97 9.54 -31.09
N ALA A 447 -15.51 8.29 -31.03
CA ALA A 447 -14.97 7.57 -32.18
C ALA A 447 -15.97 7.42 -33.34
N LEU A 448 -17.28 7.44 -33.05
CA LEU A 448 -18.33 7.36 -34.06
C LEU A 448 -18.61 8.73 -34.72
N ILE A 449 -18.41 9.84 -33.99
CA ILE A 449 -18.82 11.20 -34.39
C ILE A 449 -17.68 12.06 -34.92
N ASP A 450 -16.51 12.01 -34.28
CA ASP A 450 -15.35 12.84 -34.60
C ASP A 450 -14.09 11.97 -34.78
N PRO A 451 -13.92 11.38 -35.98
CA PRO A 451 -12.76 10.56 -36.28
C PRO A 451 -11.45 11.36 -36.32
N ASP A 452 -11.49 12.67 -36.61
CA ASP A 452 -10.30 13.50 -36.85
C ASP A 452 -9.57 13.87 -35.55
N SER A 453 -10.31 14.20 -34.49
CA SER A 453 -9.73 14.43 -33.15
C SER A 453 -9.00 13.19 -32.61
N SER A 454 -9.49 11.99 -32.94
CA SER A 454 -8.86 10.74 -32.56
C SER A 454 -7.55 10.46 -33.33
N ALA A 455 -7.42 10.97 -34.55
CA ALA A 455 -6.22 10.83 -35.35
C ALA A 455 -5.07 11.69 -34.80
N HIS A 456 -5.35 12.92 -34.39
CA HIS A 456 -4.35 13.81 -33.79
C HIS A 456 -3.78 13.26 -32.46
N LEU A 457 -4.63 12.65 -31.64
CA LEU A 457 -4.20 11.97 -30.41
C LEU A 457 -3.25 10.80 -30.67
N ARG A 458 -3.47 10.04 -31.74
CA ARG A 458 -2.58 8.95 -32.15
C ARG A 458 -1.22 9.47 -32.60
N GLU A 459 -1.21 10.54 -33.39
CA GLU A 459 0.02 11.19 -33.84
C GLU A 459 0.88 11.66 -32.66
N ILE A 460 0.26 12.32 -31.66
CA ILE A 460 0.95 12.75 -30.44
C ILE A 460 1.52 11.54 -29.68
N ARG A 461 0.75 10.44 -29.58
CA ARG A 461 1.18 9.22 -28.90
C ARG A 461 2.36 8.55 -29.61
N GLU A 462 2.33 8.46 -30.93
CA GLU A 462 3.40 7.88 -31.74
C GLU A 462 4.69 8.69 -31.60
N LYS A 463 4.60 10.01 -31.75
CA LYS A 463 5.75 10.90 -31.55
C LYS A 463 6.34 10.79 -30.14
N LEU A 464 5.49 10.72 -29.12
CA LEU A 464 5.94 10.56 -27.74
C LEU A 464 6.59 9.19 -27.50
N SER A 465 6.09 8.14 -28.13
CA SER A 465 6.68 6.79 -28.11
C SER A 465 8.07 6.75 -28.75
N GLU A 466 8.25 7.44 -29.87
CA GLU A 466 9.54 7.60 -30.53
C GLU A 466 10.54 8.39 -29.67
N ASP A 467 10.12 9.53 -29.12
CA ASP A 467 10.95 10.36 -28.24
C ASP A 467 11.42 9.57 -27.01
N ILE A 468 10.52 8.84 -26.37
CA ILE A 468 10.81 7.98 -25.21
C ILE A 468 11.82 6.89 -25.59
N THR A 469 11.59 6.20 -26.71
CA THR A 469 12.45 5.12 -27.18
C THR A 469 13.85 5.64 -27.52
N LYS A 470 13.95 6.82 -28.13
CA LYS A 470 15.22 7.47 -28.44
C LYS A 470 16.01 7.80 -27.18
N VAL A 471 15.37 8.45 -26.20
CA VAL A 471 16.02 8.79 -24.91
C VAL A 471 16.50 7.53 -24.19
N ILE A 472 15.70 6.47 -24.17
CA ILE A 472 16.07 5.20 -23.53
C ILE A 472 17.22 4.52 -24.27
N ASN A 473 17.25 4.51 -25.59
CA ASN A 473 18.34 3.90 -26.36
C ASN A 473 19.65 4.70 -26.27
N GLU A 474 19.58 6.01 -26.02
CA GLU A 474 20.77 6.86 -25.79
C GLU A 474 21.33 6.70 -24.36
N ILE A 475 20.45 6.64 -23.34
CA ILE A 475 20.86 6.60 -21.92
C ILE A 475 21.05 5.16 -21.42
N GLY A 476 20.26 4.21 -21.91
CA GLY A 476 20.24 2.80 -21.50
C GLY A 476 21.62 2.13 -21.50
N PRO A 477 22.41 2.22 -22.59
CA PRO A 477 23.76 1.64 -22.64
C PRO A 477 24.75 2.25 -21.64
N LEU A 478 24.53 3.50 -21.22
CA LEU A 478 25.39 4.19 -20.25
C LEU A 478 25.14 3.71 -18.81
N VAL A 479 23.93 3.20 -18.54
CA VAL A 479 23.51 2.76 -17.20
C VAL A 479 23.63 1.25 -17.03
N PHE A 480 23.34 0.49 -18.08
CA PHE A 480 23.24 -0.97 -18.03
C PHE A 480 24.14 -1.58 -19.11
N SER A 481 25.16 -2.35 -18.70
CA SER A 481 26.11 -3.02 -19.60
C SER A 481 25.47 -4.16 -20.41
N ASP A 482 24.32 -4.67 -19.97
CA ASP A 482 23.52 -5.71 -20.62
C ASP A 482 22.40 -5.15 -21.52
N PHE A 483 22.36 -3.82 -21.74
CA PHE A 483 21.31 -3.18 -22.51
C PHE A 483 21.36 -3.58 -24.00
N ASP A 484 20.27 -4.16 -24.48
CA ASP A 484 20.04 -4.45 -25.90
C ASP A 484 18.77 -3.72 -26.37
N PRO A 485 18.88 -2.76 -27.33
CA PRO A 485 17.74 -1.99 -27.82
C PRO A 485 16.70 -2.84 -28.56
N ASN A 486 17.07 -4.04 -29.04
CA ASN A 486 16.18 -4.96 -29.76
C ASN A 486 15.72 -6.15 -28.89
N ASN A 487 16.33 -6.37 -27.72
CA ASN A 487 16.04 -7.50 -26.86
C ASN A 487 16.33 -7.19 -25.38
N VAL A 488 15.52 -6.31 -24.79
CA VAL A 488 15.66 -5.79 -23.41
C VAL A 488 15.79 -6.90 -22.34
N PHE A 489 15.38 -8.13 -22.64
CA PHE A 489 15.64 -9.30 -21.81
C PHE A 489 16.39 -10.35 -22.63
N ARG A 490 17.68 -10.57 -22.33
CA ARG A 490 18.38 -11.79 -22.78
C ARG A 490 17.67 -12.99 -22.17
N SER A 491 17.29 -13.95 -23.01
CA SER A 491 16.92 -15.28 -22.54
C SER A 491 18.19 -15.97 -22.07
N ASP A 492 18.56 -15.81 -20.80
CA ASP A 492 19.42 -16.79 -20.18
C ASP A 492 18.64 -18.10 -20.18
N SER A 493 19.09 -19.04 -21.00
CA SER A 493 18.51 -20.37 -21.21
C SER A 493 18.59 -21.27 -19.98
N THR A 494 18.81 -20.72 -18.79
CA THR A 494 18.94 -21.43 -17.51
C THR A 494 17.72 -21.26 -16.59
N SER A 495 16.62 -20.65 -17.05
CA SER A 495 15.40 -20.46 -16.25
C SER A 495 14.14 -21.14 -16.82
N LYS A 496 14.29 -22.10 -17.74
CA LYS A 496 13.16 -22.85 -18.33
C LYS A 496 12.82 -24.18 -17.64
N GLU A 497 13.40 -24.48 -16.48
CA GLU A 497 13.07 -25.71 -15.75
C GLU A 497 12.59 -25.39 -14.34
N SER A 498 11.28 -25.17 -14.22
CA SER A 498 10.50 -25.70 -13.11
C SER A 498 9.02 -25.55 -13.46
N VAL A 499 8.25 -26.61 -13.20
CA VAL A 499 6.82 -26.79 -13.47
C VAL A 499 6.49 -27.36 -14.87
N SER A 500 6.98 -28.55 -15.17
CA SER A 500 6.36 -29.49 -16.11
C SER A 500 7.12 -30.82 -16.13
N GLU A 501 7.12 -31.57 -15.02
CA GLU A 501 7.46 -33.00 -15.08
C GLU A 501 6.95 -33.74 -13.83
N LEU A 502 5.66 -34.08 -13.86
CA LEU A 502 5.09 -35.15 -13.04
C LEU A 502 3.74 -35.54 -13.65
N GLY A 503 3.67 -36.76 -14.18
CA GLY A 503 2.39 -37.40 -14.51
C GLY A 503 2.35 -38.12 -15.86
N SER A 504 3.26 -39.05 -16.11
CA SER A 504 3.01 -40.12 -17.09
C SER A 504 1.91 -41.05 -16.56
N GLY A 505 0.79 -41.15 -17.27
CA GLY A 505 -0.26 -42.13 -16.98
C GLY A 505 -1.45 -41.96 -17.90
N GLY A 506 -1.66 -42.93 -18.79
CA GLY A 506 -2.72 -42.92 -19.80
C GLY A 506 -4.12 -42.78 -19.20
N ARG A 507 -4.92 -41.88 -19.77
CA ARG A 507 -6.31 -41.60 -19.37
C ARG A 507 -7.29 -42.17 -20.40
N THR A 508 -8.40 -42.74 -19.92
CA THR A 508 -9.49 -43.32 -20.73
C THR A 508 -10.55 -42.26 -21.09
N PHE A 509 -11.24 -42.44 -22.21
CA PHE A 509 -12.18 -41.48 -22.84
C PHE A 509 -13.29 -40.95 -21.90
N SER A 510 -13.68 -41.72 -20.87
CA SER A 510 -14.68 -41.31 -19.87
C SER A 510 -14.16 -40.25 -18.87
N GLN A 511 -12.86 -40.20 -18.60
CA GLN A 511 -12.25 -39.17 -17.74
C GLN A 511 -12.17 -37.83 -18.47
N VAL A 512 -11.90 -37.83 -19.78
CA VAL A 512 -11.86 -36.63 -20.62
C VAL A 512 -13.25 -35.98 -20.72
N ALA A 513 -14.32 -36.79 -20.82
CA ALA A 513 -15.69 -36.28 -20.88
C ALA A 513 -16.15 -35.61 -19.56
N ASN A 514 -15.77 -36.17 -18.42
CA ASN A 514 -16.08 -35.59 -17.10
C ASN A 514 -15.27 -34.31 -16.83
N GLU A 515 -14.01 -34.26 -17.27
CA GLU A 515 -13.15 -33.06 -17.19
C GLU A 515 -13.64 -31.96 -18.16
N PHE A 516 -14.22 -32.32 -19.30
CA PHE A 516 -14.85 -31.37 -20.23
C PHE A 516 -16.14 -30.77 -19.66
N LEU A 517 -17.03 -31.58 -19.05
CA LEU A 517 -18.26 -31.10 -18.41
C LEU A 517 -18.00 -30.27 -17.15
N THR A 518 -17.07 -30.71 -16.29
CA THR A 518 -16.67 -29.95 -15.10
C THR A 518 -15.83 -28.73 -15.45
N GLY A 519 -15.02 -28.80 -16.50
CA GLY A 519 -14.23 -27.70 -17.05
C GLY A 519 -15.09 -26.62 -17.71
N THR A 520 -16.07 -27.00 -18.55
CA THR A 520 -17.04 -26.05 -19.13
C THR A 520 -17.95 -25.45 -18.07
N ALA A 521 -18.42 -26.23 -17.08
CA ALA A 521 -19.16 -25.67 -15.95
C ALA A 521 -18.32 -24.71 -15.09
N LYS A 522 -17.03 -25.02 -14.86
CA LYS A 522 -16.08 -24.11 -14.19
C LYS A 522 -15.81 -22.85 -15.00
N VAL A 523 -15.67 -22.95 -16.32
CA VAL A 523 -15.42 -21.82 -17.24
C VAL A 523 -16.67 -20.94 -17.36
N LEU A 524 -17.86 -21.55 -17.34
CA LEU A 524 -19.16 -20.87 -17.34
C LEU A 524 -19.47 -20.21 -15.99
N MET A 525 -19.00 -20.79 -14.88
CA MET A 525 -19.08 -20.23 -13.52
C MET A 525 -17.83 -19.45 -13.09
N ASP A 526 -16.88 -19.24 -13.99
CA ASP A 526 -15.72 -18.40 -13.72
C ASP A 526 -16.19 -16.95 -13.78
N ASP A 527 -16.18 -16.29 -12.62
CA ASP A 527 -16.58 -14.89 -12.50
C ASP A 527 -15.73 -13.97 -13.39
N THR A 528 -14.53 -14.39 -13.77
CA THR A 528 -13.66 -13.66 -14.70
C THR A 528 -14.11 -13.76 -16.15
N ASN A 529 -15.05 -14.64 -16.50
CA ASN A 529 -15.68 -14.72 -17.82
C ASN A 529 -17.09 -14.13 -17.79
N ILE A 530 -17.86 -14.40 -16.73
CA ILE A 530 -19.25 -13.94 -16.61
C ILE A 530 -19.35 -12.41 -16.51
N PHE A 531 -18.47 -11.77 -15.74
CA PHE A 531 -18.60 -10.34 -15.41
C PHE A 531 -17.61 -9.46 -16.18
N ASN A 532 -16.75 -10.04 -17.02
CA ASN A 532 -15.61 -9.36 -17.62
C ASN A 532 -15.93 -8.91 -19.04
N TRP A 533 -16.94 -8.05 -19.14
CA TRP A 533 -17.58 -7.61 -20.38
C TRP A 533 -16.71 -6.73 -21.28
N THR A 534 -15.50 -6.41 -20.82
CA THR A 534 -14.46 -5.69 -21.55
C THR A 534 -13.36 -6.61 -22.09
N ARG A 535 -13.31 -7.90 -21.70
CA ARG A 535 -12.15 -8.77 -21.89
C ARG A 535 -12.24 -9.79 -23.03
N GLN A 536 -13.42 -10.04 -23.59
CA GLN A 536 -13.58 -11.05 -24.65
C GLN A 536 -12.97 -10.68 -26.01
N GLU A 537 -12.58 -9.42 -26.23
CA GLU A 537 -11.71 -9.04 -27.36
C GLU A 537 -10.21 -9.17 -27.04
N VAL A 538 -9.87 -9.55 -25.81
CA VAL A 538 -8.50 -9.50 -25.28
C VAL A 538 -7.79 -10.86 -25.33
N GLU A 539 -8.50 -12.00 -25.42
CA GLU A 539 -7.86 -13.33 -25.46
C GLU A 539 -6.87 -13.50 -26.63
N ASP A 540 -7.16 -12.93 -27.81
CA ASP A 540 -6.23 -12.95 -28.95
C ASP A 540 -5.06 -11.94 -28.82
N LEU A 541 -5.08 -11.04 -27.83
CA LEU A 541 -4.14 -9.91 -27.69
C LEU A 541 -3.46 -9.81 -26.31
N THR A 542 -3.71 -10.76 -25.40
CA THR A 542 -3.29 -10.78 -23.98
C THR A 542 -1.76 -10.73 -23.73
N ALA A 543 -1.19 -9.53 -23.62
CA ALA A 543 -0.10 -9.24 -22.67
C ALA A 543 0.06 -7.77 -22.25
N SER A 544 -0.80 -6.88 -22.74
CA SER A 544 -0.79 -5.46 -22.35
C SER A 544 -1.63 -5.16 -21.09
N GLU A 545 -2.29 -6.15 -20.48
CA GLU A 545 -3.26 -5.91 -19.38
C GLU A 545 -2.67 -5.49 -18.00
N SER A 546 -1.44 -4.98 -17.95
CA SER A 546 -0.92 -4.24 -16.78
C SER A 546 -1.14 -2.71 -16.88
N GLU A 547 -1.88 -2.26 -17.90
CA GLU A 547 -1.98 -0.86 -18.33
C GLU A 547 -3.04 -0.02 -17.60
N ASP A 548 -4.09 -0.62 -17.03
CA ASP A 548 -5.23 0.12 -16.47
C ASP A 548 -5.12 0.50 -14.99
N ASP A 549 -4.31 -0.21 -14.21
CA ASP A 549 -4.32 -0.10 -12.75
C ASP A 549 -3.25 0.86 -12.18
N LEU A 550 -2.40 1.43 -13.02
CA LEU A 550 -1.37 2.41 -12.61
C LEU A 550 -1.83 3.87 -12.84
N LEU A 551 -2.77 4.09 -13.76
CA LEU A 551 -3.29 5.42 -14.13
C LEU A 551 -4.14 6.09 -13.02
N TYR A 552 -4.62 5.33 -12.04
CA TYR A 552 -5.45 5.86 -10.95
C TYR A 552 -4.66 6.49 -9.79
N LEU A 553 -3.34 6.26 -9.68
CA LEU A 553 -2.51 7.04 -8.75
C LEU A 553 -2.58 8.56 -9.03
N LEU A 554 -3.15 8.94 -10.18
CA LEU A 554 -3.18 10.30 -10.72
C LEU A 554 -4.55 10.99 -10.68
N ASP A 555 -5.65 10.30 -10.38
CA ASP A 555 -6.98 10.87 -10.64
C ASP A 555 -7.65 11.58 -9.45
N LYS A 556 -6.90 12.00 -8.42
CA LYS A 556 -7.53 12.74 -7.33
C LYS A 556 -6.69 13.82 -6.66
N GLU A 557 -6.39 14.89 -7.40
CA GLU A 557 -6.33 16.25 -6.84
C GLU A 557 -6.97 17.27 -7.79
N GLY A 558 -8.28 17.43 -7.61
CA GLY A 558 -9.03 18.60 -8.08
C GLY A 558 -9.52 19.37 -6.86
N SER A 559 -8.62 20.15 -6.25
CA SER A 559 -8.89 21.38 -5.49
C SER A 559 -7.55 21.90 -4.95
N LEU A 560 -6.89 22.75 -5.73
CA LEU A 560 -5.72 23.51 -5.29
C LEU A 560 -6.14 24.49 -4.19
N GLN A 561 -5.75 24.20 -2.94
CA GLN A 561 -5.35 25.23 -1.99
C GLN A 561 -3.87 24.99 -1.68
N THR A 562 -3.03 25.79 -2.32
CA THR A 562 -1.61 25.94 -2.02
C THR A 562 -1.42 26.26 -0.55
N THR A 563 -1.00 25.29 0.26
CA THR A 563 -0.41 25.52 1.58
C THR A 563 1.10 25.53 1.40
N THR A 564 1.61 26.67 0.93
CA THR A 564 3.02 27.01 1.05
C THR A 564 3.33 27.17 2.54
N SER A 565 4.35 26.46 3.02
CA SER A 565 4.91 26.64 4.36
C SER A 565 5.34 28.10 4.55
N ALA A 566 4.73 28.76 5.54
CA ALA A 566 4.89 30.18 5.84
C ALA A 566 6.31 30.61 6.31
N SER A 567 7.31 29.73 6.27
CA SER A 567 8.69 30.03 6.66
C SER A 567 9.62 30.37 5.49
N GLU A 568 9.26 30.05 4.25
CA GLU A 568 10.13 30.29 3.08
C GLU A 568 9.77 31.59 2.33
N THR A 569 8.52 32.05 2.44
CA THR A 569 8.06 33.30 1.82
C THR A 569 8.63 34.54 2.52
N GLU A 570 8.87 34.51 3.83
CA GLU A 570 9.43 35.68 4.53
C GLU A 570 10.90 35.93 4.17
N ASN A 571 11.70 34.88 3.93
CA ASN A 571 13.10 35.02 3.53
C ASN A 571 13.24 35.54 2.09
N PHE A 572 12.37 35.12 1.18
CA PHE A 572 12.42 35.55 -0.23
C PHE A 572 11.99 37.02 -0.41
N TYR A 573 11.00 37.50 0.34
CA TYR A 573 10.58 38.92 0.30
C TYR A 573 11.54 39.85 1.08
N SER A 574 12.20 39.35 2.13
CA SER A 574 13.26 40.05 2.86
C SER A 574 14.50 40.31 2.00
N GLU A 575 14.98 39.30 1.28
CA GLU A 575 16.13 39.44 0.36
C GLU A 575 15.82 40.35 -0.82
N LYS A 576 14.61 40.27 -1.41
CA LYS A 576 14.21 41.13 -2.53
C LYS A 576 14.05 42.59 -2.11
N ARG A 577 13.60 42.87 -0.87
CA ARG A 577 13.56 44.24 -0.29
C ARG A 577 14.96 44.79 0.03
N ARG A 578 15.90 43.95 0.50
CA ARG A 578 17.30 44.37 0.71
C ARG A 578 18.03 44.64 -0.61
N ARG A 579 17.81 43.85 -1.66
CA ARG A 579 18.41 44.05 -3.00
C ARG A 579 17.86 45.28 -3.73
N ASN A 580 16.59 45.64 -3.52
CA ASN A 580 16.01 46.85 -4.12
C ASN A 580 16.42 48.15 -3.40
N ARG A 581 16.66 48.12 -2.08
CA ARG A 581 17.19 49.28 -1.34
C ARG A 581 18.66 49.60 -1.67
N SER A 582 19.49 48.59 -1.98
CA SER A 582 20.89 48.84 -2.38
C SER A 582 21.03 49.38 -3.81
N LYS A 583 20.03 49.13 -4.69
CA LYS A 583 20.00 49.69 -6.05
C LYS A 583 19.48 51.13 -6.10
N SER A 584 18.58 51.55 -5.20
CA SER A 584 18.14 52.95 -5.15
C SER A 584 19.19 53.89 -4.53
N SER A 585 20.00 53.40 -3.59
CA SER A 585 21.07 54.23 -2.97
C SER A 585 22.28 54.45 -3.88
N ARG A 586 22.49 53.62 -4.92
CA ARG A 586 23.55 53.82 -5.92
C ARG A 586 23.16 54.75 -7.07
N ARG A 587 21.87 54.97 -7.32
CA ARG A 587 21.37 55.91 -8.34
C ARG A 587 21.24 57.36 -7.86
N ALA A 588 21.31 57.60 -6.55
CA ALA A 588 21.26 58.95 -5.96
C ALA A 588 22.66 59.55 -5.65
N LYS A 589 23.75 58.94 -6.11
CA LYS A 589 25.14 59.42 -5.91
C LYS A 589 25.88 59.71 -7.23
N LEU A 590 25.18 59.73 -8.36
CA LEU A 590 25.73 60.02 -9.69
C LEU A 590 24.84 61.00 -10.50
N ALA A 591 24.11 61.87 -9.79
CA ALA A 591 23.49 63.07 -10.35
C ALA A 591 23.88 64.26 -9.47
#